data_AF-A0A1G5NTQ5-F1
#
_entry.id   AF-A0A1G5NTQ5-F1
#
_cell.length_a   1.000
_cell.length_b   1.000
_cell.length_c   1.000
_cell.angle_alpha   90.00
_cell.angle_beta   90.00
_cell.angle_gamma   90.00
#
_symmetry.space_group_name_H-M   'P 1'
#
loop_
_entity.id
_entity.type
_entity.pdbx_description
1 polymer ?
#
loop_
_entity_poly.entity_id
_entity_poly.type
_entity_poly.pdbx_seq_one_letter_code
_entity_poly.pdbx_strand_id
1 'polypeptide(L)'
;MSETCAHVDVVHSAIAAGAAAQSPMVASWSRSARLYGLDPANRHPPHRLTPSEFALVRERMEPWIRAAEASLDQLFSAVGAAGCCVLLADSDGVPVERRGEAGDDATFEDWGLWPGALWSEATEGTNGIGTCVIERRPVTVHRDQHFFARNGALGCMAAPIHDHNGELAGVLDVSSCRTDLTETFAGLIALSVREAARRIEAEAFRRTFAHTRILAVSGLEHNPAALVAVNADDLAVGASYSARMALGIKGNLAKAPVPASDLLSIPGLESLEDAERAVLARALARTGGNVSAAARILGISRATFHRKLGAKRLEAATQDPAAPCRIPATDTASLPHDGG
;
A
#
# COMPACT_ATOMS: atom_id res chain seq x y z
N MET A 1 -10.67 -43.14 7.67
CA MET A 1 -11.42 -41.87 7.52
C MET A 1 -10.73 -41.06 6.43
N SER A 2 -11.48 -40.49 5.49
CA SER A 2 -10.91 -39.62 4.43
C SER A 2 -10.39 -38.32 5.03
N GLU A 3 -9.28 -37.76 4.52
CA GLU A 3 -8.70 -36.48 4.98
C GLU A 3 -9.73 -35.33 4.99
N THR A 4 -10.69 -35.33 4.06
CA THR A 4 -11.79 -34.35 4.04
C THR A 4 -12.67 -34.44 5.29
N CYS A 5 -12.96 -35.65 5.77
CA CYS A 5 -13.79 -35.86 6.95
C CYS A 5 -13.08 -35.35 8.21
N ALA A 6 -11.76 -35.56 8.29
CA ALA A 6 -10.95 -35.06 9.39
C ALA A 6 -10.89 -33.51 9.44
N HIS A 7 -10.78 -32.84 8.28
CA HIS A 7 -10.76 -31.36 8.22
C HIS A 7 -12.08 -30.73 8.71
N VAL A 8 -13.21 -31.27 8.24
CA VAL A 8 -14.56 -30.80 8.63
C VAL A 8 -14.73 -30.87 10.16
N ASP A 9 -14.31 -31.98 10.77
CA ASP A 9 -14.36 -32.16 12.23
C ASP A 9 -13.49 -31.15 12.98
N VAL A 10 -12.30 -30.84 12.45
CA VAL A 10 -11.39 -29.82 13.02
C VAL A 10 -12.05 -28.44 13.02
N VAL A 11 -12.62 -28.02 11.88
CA VAL A 11 -13.29 -26.72 11.75
C VAL A 11 -14.45 -26.62 12.74
N HIS A 12 -15.34 -27.62 12.77
CA HIS A 12 -16.47 -27.63 13.70
C HIS A 12 -16.04 -27.63 15.17
N SER A 13 -15.04 -28.44 15.52
CA SER A 13 -14.52 -28.53 16.88
C SER A 13 -13.91 -27.20 17.35
N ALA A 14 -13.11 -26.55 16.49
CA ALA A 14 -12.51 -25.25 16.80
C ALA A 14 -13.56 -24.15 17.02
N ILE A 15 -14.61 -24.13 16.18
CA ILE A 15 -15.74 -23.20 16.32
C ILE A 15 -16.53 -23.48 17.61
N ALA A 16 -16.81 -24.76 17.91
CA ALA A 16 -17.56 -25.16 19.10
C ALA A 16 -16.80 -24.85 20.39
N ALA A 17 -15.47 -25.00 20.39
CA ALA A 17 -14.60 -24.64 21.51
C ALA A 17 -14.52 -23.13 21.79
N GLY A 18 -15.12 -22.28 20.94
CA GLY A 18 -15.14 -20.83 21.16
C GLY A 18 -13.79 -20.14 20.95
N ALA A 19 -12.86 -20.77 20.22
CA ALA A 19 -11.49 -20.27 20.06
C ALA A 19 -11.37 -19.03 19.13
N ALA A 20 -12.49 -18.48 18.65
CA ALA A 20 -12.52 -17.32 17.75
C ALA A 20 -11.85 -16.07 18.36
N ALA A 21 -11.92 -15.88 19.68
CA ALA A 21 -11.25 -14.74 20.33
C ALA A 21 -9.71 -14.88 20.40
N GLN A 22 -9.18 -16.09 20.18
CA GLN A 22 -7.76 -16.43 20.38
C GLN A 22 -7.05 -16.70 19.05
N SER A 23 -7.79 -16.95 17.97
CA SER A 23 -7.24 -17.23 16.64
C SER A 23 -8.00 -16.47 15.56
N PRO A 24 -7.32 -15.60 14.78
CA PRO A 24 -7.93 -14.94 13.63
C PRO A 24 -8.49 -15.93 12.61
N MET A 25 -7.87 -17.11 12.48
CA MET A 25 -8.34 -18.16 11.59
C MET A 25 -9.68 -18.72 12.05
N VAL A 26 -9.80 -19.06 13.35
CA VAL A 26 -11.06 -19.55 13.92
C VAL A 26 -12.13 -18.46 13.91
N ALA A 27 -11.75 -17.18 14.03
CA ALA A 27 -12.68 -16.07 13.86
C ALA A 27 -13.28 -16.05 12.44
N SER A 28 -12.46 -16.21 11.41
CA SER A 28 -12.92 -16.31 10.01
C SER A 28 -13.76 -17.56 9.76
N TRP A 29 -13.37 -18.73 10.31
CA TRP A 29 -14.20 -19.95 10.25
C TRP A 29 -15.55 -19.77 10.93
N SER A 30 -15.56 -19.12 12.10
CA SER A 30 -16.79 -18.84 12.84
C SER A 30 -17.70 -17.89 12.05
N ARG A 31 -17.17 -16.86 11.37
CA ARG A 31 -17.96 -16.01 10.46
C ARG A 31 -18.52 -16.84 9.30
N SER A 32 -17.67 -17.63 8.64
CA SER A 32 -18.05 -18.51 7.53
C SER A 32 -19.22 -19.43 7.89
N ALA A 33 -19.13 -20.13 9.02
CA ALA A 33 -20.18 -21.06 9.44
C ALA A 33 -21.41 -20.37 10.03
N ARG A 34 -21.24 -19.42 10.95
CA ARG A 34 -22.35 -18.88 11.76
C ARG A 34 -23.03 -17.66 11.15
N LEU A 35 -22.27 -16.79 10.46
CA LEU A 35 -22.82 -15.59 9.84
C LEU A 35 -23.29 -15.87 8.42
N TYR A 36 -22.49 -16.60 7.63
CA TYR A 36 -22.78 -16.88 6.23
C TYR A 36 -23.46 -18.24 5.98
N GLY A 37 -23.55 -19.10 7.01
CA GLY A 37 -24.26 -20.37 6.91
C GLY A 37 -23.57 -21.41 6.02
N LEU A 38 -22.25 -21.31 5.85
CA LEU A 38 -21.49 -22.23 5.00
C LEU A 38 -21.19 -23.55 5.73
N ASP A 39 -21.24 -24.65 4.97
CA ASP A 39 -20.86 -25.99 5.43
C ASP A 39 -19.45 -26.35 4.90
N PRO A 40 -18.42 -26.56 5.75
CA PRO A 40 -17.06 -26.87 5.31
C PRO A 40 -16.95 -28.14 4.45
N ALA A 41 -17.96 -29.04 4.47
CA ALA A 41 -18.03 -30.23 3.64
C ALA A 41 -18.50 -29.96 2.20
N ASN A 42 -18.99 -28.75 1.91
CA ASN A 42 -19.50 -28.37 0.60
C ASN A 42 -18.40 -28.47 -0.49
N ARG A 43 -18.76 -29.05 -1.64
CA ARG A 43 -17.88 -29.29 -2.80
C ARG A 43 -18.29 -28.54 -4.07
N HIS A 44 -19.29 -27.66 -4.01
CA HIS A 44 -19.67 -26.86 -5.18
C HIS A 44 -18.51 -25.97 -5.62
N PRO A 45 -18.28 -25.81 -6.94
CA PRO A 45 -17.27 -24.90 -7.43
C PRO A 45 -17.64 -23.44 -7.11
N PRO A 46 -16.67 -22.52 -7.09
CA PRO A 46 -16.94 -21.10 -6.88
C PRO A 46 -17.93 -20.55 -7.90
N HIS A 47 -18.83 -19.69 -7.44
CA HIS A 47 -19.76 -18.99 -8.32
C HIS A 47 -18.98 -18.13 -9.33
N ARG A 48 -19.38 -18.18 -10.60
CA ARG A 48 -18.79 -17.37 -11.67
C ARG A 48 -19.79 -16.32 -12.14
N LEU A 49 -19.33 -15.07 -12.21
CA LEU A 49 -20.11 -13.98 -12.76
C LEU A 49 -20.47 -14.25 -14.23
N THR A 50 -21.62 -13.72 -14.63
CA THR A 50 -21.97 -13.65 -16.06
C THR A 50 -20.99 -12.73 -16.80
N PRO A 51 -20.84 -12.87 -18.13
CA PRO A 51 -19.98 -11.99 -18.91
C PRO A 51 -20.29 -10.50 -18.74
N SER A 52 -21.58 -10.14 -18.61
CA SER A 52 -22.01 -8.75 -18.39
C SER A 52 -21.63 -8.21 -17.01
N GLU A 53 -21.80 -9.01 -15.96
CA GLU A 53 -21.40 -8.60 -14.60
C GLU A 53 -19.88 -8.47 -14.51
N PHE A 54 -19.14 -9.43 -15.08
CA PHE A 54 -17.69 -9.40 -15.09
C PHE A 54 -17.14 -8.19 -15.87
N ALA A 55 -17.77 -7.81 -16.98
CA ALA A 55 -17.36 -6.63 -17.74
C ALA A 55 -17.46 -5.34 -16.90
N LEU A 56 -18.51 -5.18 -16.09
CA LEU A 56 -18.69 -4.03 -15.20
C LEU A 56 -17.63 -3.99 -14.10
N VAL A 57 -17.32 -5.16 -13.50
CA VAL A 57 -16.26 -5.27 -12.49
C VAL A 57 -14.91 -4.91 -13.09
N ARG A 58 -14.61 -5.41 -14.29
CA ARG A 58 -13.36 -5.13 -15.00
C ARG A 58 -13.24 -3.65 -15.38
N GLU A 59 -14.32 -3.03 -15.86
CA GLU A 59 -14.35 -1.60 -16.17
C GLU A 59 -14.03 -0.74 -14.94
N ARG A 60 -14.65 -1.05 -13.79
CA ARG A 60 -14.36 -0.36 -12.51
C ARG A 60 -12.90 -0.53 -12.08
N MET A 61 -12.32 -1.70 -12.32
CA MET A 61 -10.94 -2.02 -11.97
C MET A 61 -9.90 -1.53 -12.99
N GLU A 62 -10.31 -0.99 -14.13
CA GLU A 62 -9.41 -0.64 -15.23
C GLU A 62 -8.23 0.27 -14.83
N PRO A 63 -8.38 1.32 -13.98
CA PRO A 63 -7.25 2.12 -13.51
C PRO A 63 -6.22 1.30 -12.74
N TRP A 64 -6.68 0.32 -11.95
CA TRP A 64 -5.85 -0.57 -11.15
C TRP A 64 -5.18 -1.64 -11.98
N ILE A 65 -5.90 -2.20 -12.97
CA ILE A 65 -5.34 -3.15 -13.94
C ILE A 65 -4.13 -2.52 -14.66
N ARG A 66 -4.28 -1.28 -15.16
CA ARG A 66 -3.17 -0.55 -15.81
C ARG A 66 -2.00 -0.26 -14.87
N ALA A 67 -2.27 0.05 -13.60
CA ALA A 67 -1.22 0.31 -12.62
C ALA A 67 -0.52 -0.99 -12.18
N ALA A 68 -1.22 -2.12 -12.24
CA ALA A 68 -0.75 -3.40 -11.74
C ALA A 68 0.09 -4.20 -12.75
N GLU A 69 -0.11 -4.00 -14.05
CA GLU A 69 0.47 -4.78 -15.14
C GLU A 69 1.94 -5.18 -14.92
N ALA A 70 2.84 -4.20 -14.77
CA ALA A 70 4.26 -4.47 -14.57
C ALA A 70 4.57 -5.21 -13.26
N SER A 71 3.82 -4.94 -12.18
CA SER A 71 4.02 -5.61 -10.89
C SER A 71 3.51 -7.04 -10.91
N LEU A 72 2.42 -7.32 -11.63
CA LEU A 72 1.89 -8.67 -11.84
C LEU A 72 2.89 -9.53 -12.63
N ASP A 73 3.45 -8.98 -13.71
CA ASP A 73 4.42 -9.69 -14.55
C ASP A 73 5.74 -9.96 -13.81
N GLN A 74 6.24 -8.99 -13.04
CA GLN A 74 7.42 -9.17 -12.19
C GLN A 74 7.19 -10.20 -11.09
N LEU A 75 6.04 -10.14 -10.41
CA LEU A 75 5.72 -11.08 -9.34
C LEU A 75 5.58 -12.49 -9.91
N PHE A 76 4.88 -12.64 -11.04
CA PHE A 76 4.75 -13.93 -11.71
C PHE A 76 6.11 -14.48 -12.17
N SER A 77 7.00 -13.64 -12.69
CA SER A 77 8.36 -14.06 -13.05
C SER A 77 9.13 -14.63 -11.86
N ALA A 78 8.83 -14.19 -10.62
CA ALA A 78 9.47 -14.69 -9.41
C ALA A 78 8.83 -15.98 -8.85
N VAL A 79 7.53 -16.21 -9.06
CA VAL A 79 6.79 -17.32 -8.43
C VAL A 79 6.23 -18.37 -9.39
N GLY A 80 6.16 -18.07 -10.70
CA GLY A 80 5.51 -18.92 -11.71
C GLY A 80 6.16 -20.29 -11.85
N ALA A 81 7.50 -20.35 -11.86
CA ALA A 81 8.26 -21.60 -11.89
C ALA A 81 8.01 -22.51 -10.68
N ALA A 82 7.47 -21.98 -9.58
CA ALA A 82 7.05 -22.73 -8.40
C ALA A 82 5.58 -23.22 -8.48
N GLY A 83 4.95 -23.17 -9.66
CA GLY A 83 3.56 -23.60 -9.87
C GLY A 83 2.54 -22.70 -9.15
N CYS A 84 2.82 -21.40 -9.10
CA CYS A 84 1.92 -20.41 -8.51
C CYS A 84 1.24 -19.58 -9.60
N CYS A 85 -0.02 -19.20 -9.37
CA CYS A 85 -0.69 -18.16 -10.14
C CYS A 85 -0.75 -16.85 -9.36
N VAL A 86 -0.69 -15.73 -10.07
CA VAL A 86 -0.89 -14.38 -9.52
C VAL A 86 -2.25 -13.87 -9.96
N LEU A 87 -3.04 -13.34 -9.03
CA LEU A 87 -4.38 -12.82 -9.27
C LEU A 87 -4.49 -11.40 -8.73
N LEU A 88 -5.05 -10.50 -9.54
CA LEU A 88 -5.55 -9.21 -9.05
C LEU A 88 -7.07 -9.32 -8.94
N ALA A 89 -7.60 -9.12 -7.74
CA ALA A 89 -9.03 -9.12 -7.47
C ALA A 89 -9.52 -7.73 -7.04
N ASP A 90 -10.80 -7.46 -7.29
CA ASP A 90 -11.46 -6.26 -6.80
C ASP A 90 -11.79 -6.35 -5.30
N SER A 91 -12.40 -5.28 -4.77
CA SER A 91 -12.79 -5.20 -3.35
C SER A 91 -13.92 -6.13 -2.95
N ASP A 92 -14.64 -6.73 -3.90
CA ASP A 92 -15.72 -7.70 -3.65
C ASP A 92 -15.20 -9.15 -3.70
N GLY A 93 -13.92 -9.33 -4.05
CA GLY A 93 -13.24 -10.63 -4.11
C GLY A 93 -13.35 -11.32 -5.47
N VAL A 94 -13.52 -10.57 -6.55
CA VAL A 94 -13.58 -11.10 -7.92
C VAL A 94 -12.24 -10.86 -8.61
N PRO A 95 -11.47 -11.91 -8.99
CA PRO A 95 -10.29 -11.75 -9.83
C PRO A 95 -10.64 -11.14 -11.18
N VAL A 96 -9.89 -10.12 -11.58
CA VAL A 96 -10.03 -9.39 -12.86
C VAL A 96 -8.85 -9.62 -13.80
N GLU A 97 -7.67 -9.93 -13.25
CA GLU A 97 -6.46 -10.25 -14.01
C GLU A 97 -5.76 -11.47 -13.40
N ARG A 98 -5.08 -12.23 -14.25
CA ARG A 98 -4.35 -13.45 -13.86
C ARG A 98 -3.02 -13.56 -14.60
N ARG A 99 -2.00 -14.09 -13.94
CA ARG A 99 -0.80 -14.68 -14.56
C ARG A 99 -0.61 -16.10 -14.04
N GLY A 100 -0.34 -17.04 -14.93
CA GLY A 100 -0.19 -18.46 -14.61
C GLY A 100 0.45 -19.21 -15.76
N GLU A 101 1.03 -20.37 -15.48
CA GLU A 101 1.59 -21.26 -16.50
C GLU A 101 0.46 -22.03 -17.20
N ALA A 102 0.54 -22.14 -18.54
CA ALA A 102 -0.49 -22.82 -19.33
C ALA A 102 -0.67 -24.30 -18.94
N GLY A 103 0.39 -24.93 -18.42
CA GLY A 103 0.34 -26.32 -17.94
C GLY A 103 -0.53 -26.52 -16.70
N ASP A 104 -0.75 -25.47 -15.91
CA ASP A 104 -1.56 -25.51 -14.69
C ASP A 104 -2.96 -24.87 -14.89
N ASP A 105 -3.26 -24.31 -16.07
CA ASP A 105 -4.50 -23.56 -16.33
C ASP A 105 -5.77 -24.38 -16.09
N ALA A 106 -5.82 -25.63 -16.55
CA ALA A 106 -6.99 -26.49 -16.35
C ALA A 106 -7.28 -26.73 -14.86
N THR A 107 -6.22 -26.92 -14.06
CA THR A 107 -6.34 -27.10 -12.60
C THR A 107 -6.84 -25.82 -11.93
N PHE A 108 -6.23 -24.67 -12.26
CA PHE A 108 -6.65 -23.39 -11.68
C PHE A 108 -8.07 -22.98 -12.10
N GLU A 109 -8.48 -23.30 -13.32
CA GLU A 109 -9.83 -23.04 -13.79
C GLU A 109 -10.86 -23.94 -13.09
N ASP A 110 -10.59 -25.24 -12.93
CA ASP A 110 -11.44 -26.15 -12.16
C ASP A 110 -11.60 -25.69 -10.71
N TRP A 111 -10.52 -25.21 -10.10
CA TRP A 111 -10.52 -24.69 -8.73
C TRP A 111 -11.15 -23.29 -8.62
N GLY A 112 -11.46 -22.63 -9.73
CA GLY A 112 -12.04 -21.30 -9.76
C GLY A 112 -11.04 -20.16 -9.52
N LEU A 113 -9.73 -20.42 -9.54
CA LEU A 113 -8.67 -19.40 -9.49
C LEU A 113 -8.49 -18.73 -10.86
N TRP A 114 -9.57 -18.12 -11.34
CA TRP A 114 -9.72 -17.61 -12.69
C TRP A 114 -10.52 -16.30 -12.70
N PRO A 115 -10.28 -15.39 -13.65
CA PRO A 115 -11.07 -14.16 -13.74
C PRO A 115 -12.59 -14.42 -13.79
N GLY A 116 -13.32 -13.62 -13.00
CA GLY A 116 -14.79 -13.69 -12.89
C GLY A 116 -15.34 -14.67 -11.84
N ALA A 117 -14.50 -15.46 -11.16
CA ALA A 117 -14.94 -16.28 -10.02
C ALA A 117 -15.07 -15.45 -8.73
N LEU A 118 -16.13 -15.64 -7.95
CA LEU A 118 -16.37 -14.89 -6.72
C LEU A 118 -15.73 -15.59 -5.51
N TRP A 119 -14.69 -14.98 -4.94
CA TRP A 119 -13.93 -15.50 -3.79
C TRP A 119 -14.20 -14.76 -2.47
N SER A 120 -15.33 -14.08 -2.35
CA SER A 120 -15.71 -13.43 -1.08
C SER A 120 -15.74 -14.43 0.08
N GLU A 121 -15.42 -14.01 1.30
CA GLU A 121 -15.51 -14.90 2.48
C GLU A 121 -16.96 -15.37 2.70
N ALA A 122 -17.94 -14.59 2.25
CA ALA A 122 -19.37 -14.92 2.34
C ALA A 122 -19.79 -16.10 1.45
N THR A 123 -19.04 -16.38 0.39
CA THR A 123 -19.35 -17.45 -0.58
C THR A 123 -18.36 -18.61 -0.50
N GLU A 124 -17.07 -18.28 -0.36
CA GLU A 124 -15.97 -19.25 -0.40
C GLU A 124 -15.40 -19.59 1.00
N GLY A 125 -16.00 -19.02 2.06
CA GLY A 125 -15.49 -19.13 3.42
C GLY A 125 -14.09 -18.55 3.54
N THR A 126 -13.37 -18.94 4.59
CA THR A 126 -11.97 -18.54 4.77
C THR A 126 -11.09 -18.99 3.60
N ASN A 127 -10.61 -18.00 2.85
CA ASN A 127 -9.71 -18.13 1.69
C ASN A 127 -8.77 -16.91 1.59
N GLY A 128 -7.77 -16.92 0.71
CA GLY A 128 -6.82 -15.81 0.58
C GLY A 128 -7.47 -14.46 0.25
N ILE A 129 -8.23 -14.39 -0.85
CA ILE A 129 -8.80 -13.15 -1.37
C ILE A 129 -9.88 -12.59 -0.44
N GLY A 130 -10.92 -13.39 -0.15
CA GLY A 130 -12.08 -12.94 0.63
C GLY A 130 -11.72 -12.59 2.07
N THR A 131 -10.84 -13.37 2.71
CA THR A 131 -10.40 -13.05 4.08
C THR A 131 -9.56 -11.78 4.09
N CYS A 132 -8.72 -11.54 3.06
CA CYS A 132 -7.96 -10.30 2.92
C CYS A 132 -8.87 -9.07 2.81
N VAL A 133 -9.97 -9.17 2.05
CA VAL A 133 -10.99 -8.11 1.94
C VAL A 133 -11.58 -7.77 3.31
N ILE A 134 -11.98 -8.77 4.09
CA ILE A 134 -12.58 -8.58 5.42
C ILE A 134 -11.58 -8.03 6.42
N GLU A 135 -10.37 -8.60 6.45
CA GLU A 135 -9.36 -8.26 7.46
C GLU A 135 -8.61 -6.96 7.14
N ARG A 136 -8.68 -6.47 5.89
CA ARG A 136 -7.97 -5.26 5.39
C ARG A 136 -6.48 -5.25 5.73
N ARG A 137 -5.87 -6.44 5.74
CA ARG A 137 -4.45 -6.65 6.03
C ARG A 137 -3.95 -7.88 5.26
N PRO A 138 -2.63 -8.00 5.04
CA PRO A 138 -2.08 -9.20 4.44
C PRO A 138 -2.46 -10.46 5.21
N VAL A 139 -2.81 -11.52 4.49
CA VAL A 139 -3.16 -12.83 5.06
C VAL A 139 -2.42 -13.94 4.32
N THR A 140 -2.11 -15.00 5.06
CA THR A 140 -1.68 -16.28 4.51
C THR A 140 -2.69 -17.31 4.97
N VAL A 141 -3.29 -18.01 4.01
CA VAL A 141 -4.21 -19.12 4.26
C VAL A 141 -3.59 -20.35 3.62
N HIS A 142 -3.06 -21.22 4.45
CA HIS A 142 -2.30 -22.38 4.02
C HIS A 142 -3.05 -23.68 4.34
N ARG A 143 -3.34 -24.46 3.30
CA ARG A 143 -3.89 -25.83 3.39
C ARG A 143 -5.17 -25.92 4.20
N ASP A 144 -5.10 -26.64 5.33
CA ASP A 144 -6.15 -26.88 6.32
C ASP A 144 -6.59 -25.61 7.06
N GLN A 145 -6.03 -24.45 6.72
CA GLN A 145 -6.55 -23.15 7.14
C GLN A 145 -7.74 -22.69 6.29
N HIS A 146 -7.90 -23.21 5.07
CA HIS A 146 -9.08 -22.93 4.27
C HIS A 146 -10.35 -23.47 4.94
N PHE A 147 -11.45 -22.73 4.84
CA PHE A 147 -12.70 -23.17 5.46
C PHE A 147 -13.23 -24.45 4.78
N PHE A 148 -13.34 -24.44 3.45
CA PHE A 148 -13.81 -25.61 2.72
C PHE A 148 -12.72 -26.66 2.56
N ALA A 149 -13.06 -27.91 2.85
CA ALA A 149 -12.14 -29.05 2.72
C ALA A 149 -11.62 -29.25 1.28
N ARG A 150 -12.40 -28.85 0.26
CA ARG A 150 -11.98 -28.93 -1.16
C ARG A 150 -10.75 -28.06 -1.47
N ASN A 151 -10.51 -27.02 -0.67
CA ASN A 151 -9.41 -26.08 -0.84
C ASN A 151 -8.18 -26.47 -0.01
N GLY A 152 -8.18 -27.62 0.67
CA GLY A 152 -7.08 -28.04 1.56
C GLY A 152 -5.73 -28.25 0.87
N ALA A 153 -5.70 -28.31 -0.47
CA ALA A 153 -4.47 -28.38 -1.26
C ALA A 153 -3.89 -27.00 -1.62
N LEU A 154 -4.61 -25.91 -1.35
CA LEU A 154 -4.21 -24.56 -1.70
C LEU A 154 -3.32 -23.91 -0.63
N GLY A 155 -2.34 -23.15 -1.08
CA GLY A 155 -1.67 -22.13 -0.28
C GLY A 155 -1.85 -20.77 -0.91
N CYS A 156 -2.49 -19.85 -0.20
CA CYS A 156 -2.79 -18.50 -0.67
C CYS A 156 -2.08 -17.44 0.17
N MET A 157 -1.45 -16.49 -0.49
CA MET A 157 -0.81 -15.32 0.11
C MET A 157 -1.40 -14.08 -0.53
N ALA A 158 -2.17 -13.31 0.25
CA ALA A 158 -2.87 -12.14 -0.24
C ALA A 158 -2.42 -10.88 0.49
N ALA A 159 -2.39 -9.76 -0.24
CA ALA A 159 -2.19 -8.43 0.31
C ALA A 159 -3.23 -7.44 -0.26
N PRO A 160 -3.77 -6.55 0.59
CA PRO A 160 -4.71 -5.54 0.14
C PRO A 160 -3.98 -4.45 -0.67
N ILE A 161 -4.70 -3.86 -1.61
CA ILE A 161 -4.31 -2.67 -2.36
C ILE A 161 -5.29 -1.56 -1.98
N HIS A 162 -4.77 -0.40 -1.61
CA HIS A 162 -5.57 0.74 -1.18
C HIS A 162 -5.45 1.94 -2.11
N ASP A 163 -6.50 2.74 -2.16
CA ASP A 163 -6.51 4.02 -2.85
C ASP A 163 -5.81 5.14 -2.04
N HIS A 164 -5.74 6.33 -2.64
CA HIS A 164 -5.16 7.52 -2.03
C HIS A 164 -6.02 8.13 -0.90
N ASN A 165 -7.24 7.63 -0.68
CA ASN A 165 -8.08 7.96 0.48
C ASN A 165 -7.86 6.98 1.63
N GLY A 166 -7.18 5.87 1.38
CA GLY A 166 -6.94 4.78 2.31
C GLY A 166 -8.04 3.72 2.33
N GLU A 167 -8.92 3.72 1.33
CA GLU A 167 -9.95 2.70 1.16
C GLU A 167 -9.42 1.50 0.37
N LEU A 168 -9.98 0.32 0.64
CA LEU A 168 -9.63 -0.91 -0.08
C LEU A 168 -10.08 -0.80 -1.54
N ALA A 169 -9.13 -0.88 -2.47
CA ALA A 169 -9.38 -0.87 -3.90
C ALA A 169 -9.43 -2.28 -4.49
N GLY A 170 -8.67 -3.22 -3.91
CA GLY A 170 -8.61 -4.60 -4.36
C GLY A 170 -7.64 -5.44 -3.56
N VAL A 171 -7.37 -6.64 -4.04
CA VAL A 171 -6.45 -7.60 -3.42
C VAL A 171 -5.51 -8.18 -4.46
N LEU A 172 -4.22 -8.22 -4.13
CA LEU A 172 -3.24 -9.02 -4.86
C LEU A 172 -3.09 -10.35 -4.16
N ASP A 173 -3.27 -11.45 -4.88
CA ASP A 173 -3.16 -12.81 -4.35
C ASP A 173 -2.16 -13.64 -5.16
N VAL A 174 -1.41 -14.48 -4.47
CA VAL A 174 -0.65 -15.58 -5.06
C VAL A 174 -1.14 -16.88 -4.48
N SER A 175 -1.62 -17.75 -5.36
CA SER A 175 -2.14 -19.07 -5.01
C SER A 175 -1.27 -20.16 -5.62
N SER A 176 -0.94 -21.18 -4.82
CA SER A 176 -0.20 -22.37 -5.26
C SER A 176 -1.06 -23.62 -5.15
N CYS A 177 -0.94 -24.49 -6.16
CA CYS A 177 -1.55 -25.82 -6.19
C CYS A 177 -0.57 -26.94 -5.79
N ARG A 178 0.64 -26.59 -5.36
CA ARG A 178 1.72 -27.53 -5.07
C ARG A 178 1.74 -27.90 -3.58
N THR A 179 1.75 -29.19 -3.29
CA THR A 179 1.70 -29.73 -1.92
C THR A 179 3.04 -29.68 -1.19
N ASP A 180 4.13 -29.40 -1.89
CA ASP A 180 5.50 -29.31 -1.35
C ASP A 180 5.94 -27.87 -1.04
N LEU A 181 5.03 -26.89 -1.16
CA LEU A 181 5.28 -25.53 -0.71
C LEU A 181 5.58 -25.52 0.80
N THR A 182 6.82 -25.21 1.16
CA THR A 182 7.26 -25.10 2.56
C THR A 182 6.77 -23.77 3.16
N GLU A 183 6.56 -23.74 4.47
CA GLU A 183 6.15 -22.51 5.18
C GLU A 183 7.15 -21.36 4.97
N THR A 184 8.45 -21.66 4.95
CA THR A 184 9.49 -20.66 4.67
C THR A 184 9.29 -20.02 3.30
N PHE A 185 9.01 -20.83 2.29
CA PHE A 185 8.79 -20.34 0.93
C PHE A 185 7.46 -19.57 0.81
N ALA A 186 6.40 -20.03 1.47
CA ALA A 186 5.15 -19.27 1.59
C ALA A 186 5.38 -17.90 2.26
N GLY A 187 6.23 -17.81 3.27
CA GLY A 187 6.63 -16.56 3.91
C GLY A 187 7.36 -15.59 2.96
N LEU A 188 8.25 -16.11 2.11
CA LEU A 188 8.93 -15.32 1.07
C LEU A 188 7.96 -14.83 -0.01
N ILE A 189 7.04 -15.69 -0.48
CA ILE A 189 5.99 -15.27 -1.40
C ILE A 189 5.13 -14.19 -0.76
N ALA A 190 4.71 -14.35 0.50
CA ALA A 190 3.90 -13.36 1.20
C ALA A 190 4.62 -11.99 1.29
N LEU A 191 5.94 -11.97 1.50
CA LEU A 191 6.76 -10.75 1.44
C LEU A 191 6.71 -10.11 0.05
N SER A 192 6.92 -10.91 -1.01
CA SER A 192 6.88 -10.45 -2.40
C SER A 192 5.51 -9.92 -2.81
N VAL A 193 4.42 -10.56 -2.38
CA VAL A 193 3.04 -10.11 -2.60
C VAL A 193 2.80 -8.75 -1.94
N ARG A 194 3.21 -8.58 -0.68
CA ARG A 194 3.07 -7.29 0.03
C ARG A 194 3.85 -6.17 -0.67
N GLU A 195 5.07 -6.46 -1.12
CA GLU A 195 5.89 -5.49 -1.82
C GLU A 195 5.31 -5.12 -3.19
N ALA A 196 4.83 -6.11 -3.95
CA ALA A 196 4.15 -5.89 -5.21
C ALA A 196 2.87 -5.04 -5.02
N ALA A 197 2.03 -5.34 -4.02
CA ALA A 197 0.85 -4.54 -3.72
C ALA A 197 1.19 -3.06 -3.46
N ARG A 198 2.25 -2.77 -2.69
CA ARG A 198 2.73 -1.38 -2.46
C ARG A 198 3.21 -0.71 -3.74
N ARG A 199 3.85 -1.44 -4.65
CA ARG A 199 4.27 -0.90 -5.97
C ARG A 199 3.06 -0.52 -6.82
N ILE A 200 2.00 -1.35 -6.78
CA ILE A 200 0.74 -1.07 -7.46
C ILE A 200 0.10 0.21 -6.87
N GLU A 201 0.02 0.31 -5.54
CA GLU A 201 -0.49 1.53 -4.87
C GLU A 201 0.30 2.78 -5.28
N ALA A 202 1.64 2.69 -5.30
CA ALA A 202 2.51 3.80 -5.68
C ALA A 202 2.32 4.21 -7.15
N GLU A 203 2.18 3.25 -8.06
CA GLU A 203 1.95 3.51 -9.48
C GLU A 203 0.57 4.11 -9.73
N ALA A 204 -0.47 3.56 -9.12
CA ALA A 204 -1.83 4.11 -9.18
C ALA A 204 -1.88 5.53 -8.62
N PHE A 205 -1.16 5.81 -7.53
CA PHE A 205 -1.01 7.14 -6.96
C PHE A 205 -0.37 8.12 -7.96
N ARG A 206 0.75 7.75 -8.57
CA ARG A 206 1.44 8.60 -9.56
C ARG A 206 0.57 8.91 -10.77
N ARG A 207 -0.22 7.93 -11.23
CA ARG A 207 -1.16 8.11 -12.34
C ARG A 207 -2.30 9.06 -11.97
N THR A 208 -2.86 8.90 -10.78
CA THR A 208 -3.96 9.76 -10.28
C THR A 208 -3.51 11.21 -10.12
N PHE A 209 -2.28 11.43 -9.67
CA PHE A 209 -1.73 12.74 -9.35
C PHE A 209 -0.65 13.21 -10.35
N ALA A 210 -0.72 12.76 -11.60
CA ALA A 210 0.32 12.95 -12.63
C ALA A 210 0.69 14.43 -12.92
N HIS A 211 -0.21 15.36 -12.59
CA HIS A 211 -0.02 16.81 -12.80
C HIS A 211 0.35 17.57 -11.52
N THR A 212 0.73 16.86 -10.46
CA THR A 212 1.18 17.45 -9.19
C THR A 212 2.65 17.11 -8.92
N ARG A 213 3.28 17.83 -7.99
CA ARG A 213 4.59 17.43 -7.49
C ARG A 213 4.39 16.26 -6.54
N ILE A 214 5.10 15.16 -6.77
CA ILE A 214 5.04 13.98 -5.90
C ILE A 214 6.29 13.97 -5.04
N LEU A 215 6.10 14.01 -3.72
CA LEU A 215 7.16 13.98 -2.72
C LEU A 215 7.16 12.64 -2.01
N ALA A 216 8.34 12.04 -1.83
CA ALA A 216 8.49 10.88 -0.96
C ALA A 216 8.57 11.34 0.50
N VAL A 217 7.98 10.57 1.41
CA VAL A 217 8.04 10.84 2.84
C VAL A 217 9.43 10.46 3.37
N SER A 218 10.15 11.42 3.94
CA SER A 218 11.49 11.20 4.52
C SER A 218 11.44 10.26 5.74
N GLY A 219 12.53 9.53 5.98
CA GLY A 219 12.63 8.58 7.09
C GLY A 219 11.95 7.23 6.84
N LEU A 220 11.32 7.05 5.68
CA LEU A 220 10.71 5.78 5.23
C LEU A 220 11.48 5.18 4.05
N GLU A 221 12.81 5.11 4.17
CA GLU A 221 13.70 4.62 3.10
C GLU A 221 13.36 3.19 2.65
N HIS A 222 12.80 2.39 3.55
CA HIS A 222 12.35 1.02 3.29
C HIS A 222 10.93 0.94 2.71
N ASN A 223 10.23 2.06 2.52
CA ASN A 223 8.89 2.12 1.93
C ASN A 223 8.80 3.21 0.85
N PRO A 224 9.31 2.94 -0.37
CA PRO A 224 9.31 3.89 -1.48
C PRO A 224 7.89 4.22 -1.99
N ALA A 225 6.87 3.52 -1.49
CA ALA A 225 5.48 3.77 -1.80
C ALA A 225 4.85 4.86 -0.92
N ALA A 226 5.54 5.39 0.11
CA ALA A 226 5.05 6.51 0.92
C ALA A 226 5.22 7.84 0.16
N LEU A 227 4.15 8.28 -0.50
CA LEU A 227 4.13 9.42 -1.41
C LEU A 227 3.05 10.43 -1.02
N VAL A 228 3.34 11.72 -1.21
CA VAL A 228 2.42 12.85 -1.02
C VAL A 228 2.37 13.66 -2.31
N ALA A 229 1.16 14.00 -2.77
CA ALA A 229 0.92 14.84 -3.93
C ALA A 229 0.70 16.29 -3.48
N VAL A 230 1.49 17.20 -4.04
CA VAL A 230 1.50 18.62 -3.68
C VAL A 230 1.18 19.47 -4.89
N ASN A 231 0.18 20.34 -4.77
CA ASN A 231 -0.26 21.21 -5.86
C ASN A 231 0.69 22.42 -6.05
N ALA A 232 0.31 23.36 -6.92
CA ALA A 232 1.10 24.55 -7.23
C ALA A 232 1.21 25.55 -6.05
N ASP A 233 0.24 25.50 -5.12
CA ASP A 233 0.14 26.38 -3.95
C ASP A 233 0.81 25.79 -2.71
N ASP A 234 1.60 24.72 -2.88
CA ASP A 234 2.31 24.00 -1.81
C ASP A 234 1.39 23.31 -0.80
N LEU A 235 0.17 23.00 -1.23
CA LEU A 235 -0.78 22.22 -0.44
C LEU A 235 -0.73 20.74 -0.82
N ALA A 236 -0.67 19.88 0.18
CA ALA A 236 -0.85 18.44 0.04
C ALA A 236 -2.32 18.13 -0.30
N VAL A 237 -2.54 17.57 -1.48
CA VAL A 237 -3.86 17.26 -2.06
C VAL A 237 -4.12 15.75 -2.14
N GLY A 238 -3.13 14.92 -1.85
CA GLY A 238 -3.24 13.47 -1.84
C GLY A 238 -2.07 12.82 -1.12
N ALA A 239 -2.29 11.61 -0.60
CA ALA A 239 -1.24 10.79 -0.01
C ALA A 239 -1.51 9.32 -0.33
N SER A 240 -0.47 8.55 -0.65
CA SER A 240 -0.60 7.10 -0.80
C SER A 240 -0.94 6.47 0.55
N TYR A 241 -1.48 5.25 0.55
CA TYR A 241 -1.84 4.55 1.79
C TYR A 241 -0.67 4.46 2.79
N SER A 242 0.53 4.12 2.30
CA SER A 242 1.74 4.08 3.12
C SER A 242 2.08 5.43 3.76
N ALA A 243 1.96 6.54 3.02
CA ALA A 243 2.17 7.89 3.57
C ALA A 243 1.08 8.25 4.59
N ARG A 244 -0.17 7.89 4.31
CA ARG A 244 -1.29 8.11 5.23
C ARG A 244 -1.08 7.44 6.58
N MET A 245 -0.62 6.18 6.57
CA MET A 245 -0.34 5.44 7.81
C MET A 245 0.83 6.04 8.59
N ALA A 246 1.91 6.41 7.90
CA ALA A 246 3.09 6.96 8.57
C ALA A 246 2.87 8.37 9.14
N LEU A 247 2.08 9.21 8.45
CA LEU A 247 1.83 10.59 8.83
C LEU A 247 0.52 10.79 9.62
N GLY A 248 -0.20 9.70 9.92
CA GLY A 248 -1.46 9.75 10.67
C GLY A 248 -2.58 10.53 9.96
N ILE A 249 -2.57 10.56 8.61
CA ILE A 249 -3.51 11.37 7.82
C ILE A 249 -4.91 10.78 7.93
N LYS A 250 -5.89 11.64 8.23
CA LYS A 250 -7.32 11.30 8.28
C LYS A 250 -8.10 12.15 7.28
N GLY A 251 -9.20 11.60 6.77
CA GLY A 251 -10.06 12.32 5.81
C GLY A 251 -9.50 12.42 4.39
N ASN A 252 -10.12 13.27 3.58
CA ASN A 252 -9.83 13.39 2.16
C ASN A 252 -9.06 14.70 1.89
N LEU A 253 -7.77 14.58 1.54
CA LEU A 253 -6.88 15.71 1.26
C LEU A 253 -7.27 16.51 0.01
N ALA A 254 -8.00 15.91 -0.94
CA ALA A 254 -8.49 16.65 -2.10
C ALA A 254 -9.63 17.62 -1.71
N LYS A 255 -10.37 17.33 -0.63
CA LYS A 255 -11.45 18.19 -0.10
C LYS A 255 -10.96 19.18 0.95
N ALA A 256 -10.01 18.77 1.78
CA ALA A 256 -9.42 19.58 2.84
C ALA A 256 -7.89 19.50 2.75
N PRO A 257 -7.28 20.20 1.79
CA PRO A 257 -5.84 20.16 1.61
C PRO A 257 -5.13 20.87 2.77
N VAL A 258 -3.92 20.41 3.09
CA VAL A 258 -3.11 20.95 4.20
C VAL A 258 -1.76 21.44 3.66
N PRO A 259 -1.08 22.40 4.30
CA PRO A 259 0.26 22.79 3.89
C PRO A 259 1.21 21.59 3.88
N ALA A 260 1.96 21.42 2.79
CA ALA A 260 2.89 20.29 2.65
C ALA A 260 4.03 20.35 3.67
N SER A 261 4.48 21.55 4.04
CA SER A 261 5.48 21.79 5.09
C SER A 261 5.06 21.20 6.43
N ASP A 262 3.82 21.48 6.83
CA ASP A 262 3.27 21.08 8.12
C ASP A 262 3.10 19.57 8.16
N LEU A 263 2.57 19.01 7.07
CA LEU A 263 2.34 17.58 6.94
C LEU A 263 3.65 16.77 6.95
N LEU A 264 4.69 17.25 6.27
CA LEU A 264 5.97 16.56 6.17
C LEU A 264 6.95 16.95 7.30
N SER A 265 6.55 17.87 8.20
CA SER A 265 7.42 18.44 9.24
C SER A 265 8.74 18.97 8.69
N ILE A 266 8.70 19.60 7.51
CA ILE A 266 9.85 20.24 6.87
C ILE A 266 9.70 21.76 6.96
N PRO A 267 10.81 22.52 7.06
CA PRO A 267 10.75 23.98 7.10
C PRO A 267 9.99 24.55 5.89
N GLY A 268 8.90 25.24 6.17
CA GLY A 268 8.02 25.86 5.18
C GLY A 268 8.36 27.33 4.92
N LEU A 269 7.54 27.98 4.10
CA LEU A 269 7.54 29.44 3.95
C LEU A 269 6.62 30.02 5.03
N GLU A 270 7.20 30.47 6.14
CA GLU A 270 6.45 30.87 7.35
C GLU A 270 5.90 32.31 7.28
N SER A 271 6.37 33.12 6.32
CA SER A 271 5.94 34.50 6.14
C SER A 271 5.72 34.89 4.68
N LEU A 272 4.91 35.93 4.45
CA LEU A 272 4.73 36.52 3.12
C LEU A 272 6.08 36.95 2.51
N GLU A 273 6.98 37.48 3.33
CA GLU A 273 8.31 37.90 2.89
C GLU A 273 9.18 36.72 2.45
N ASP A 274 9.07 35.58 3.12
CA ASP A 274 9.73 34.34 2.72
C ASP A 274 9.17 33.82 1.40
N ALA A 275 7.86 33.86 1.24
CA ALA A 275 7.20 33.48 0.00
C ALA A 275 7.59 34.39 -1.18
N GLU A 276 7.58 35.71 -0.98
CA GLU A 276 8.02 36.68 -1.99
C GLU A 276 9.48 36.43 -2.39
N ARG A 277 10.37 36.22 -1.42
CA ARG A 277 11.76 35.92 -1.69
C ARG A 277 11.94 34.62 -2.48
N ALA A 278 11.18 33.57 -2.15
CA ALA A 278 11.20 32.32 -2.89
C ALA A 278 10.72 32.51 -4.35
N VAL A 279 9.74 33.38 -4.60
CA VAL A 279 9.32 33.75 -5.97
C VAL A 279 10.45 34.48 -6.72
N LEU A 280 11.08 35.48 -6.09
CA LEU A 280 12.18 36.24 -6.69
C LEU A 280 13.40 35.35 -7.01
N ALA A 281 13.78 34.46 -6.08
CA ALA A 281 14.88 33.52 -6.26
C ALA A 281 14.62 32.57 -7.44
N ARG A 282 13.41 32.01 -7.55
CA ARG A 282 13.01 31.18 -8.69
C ARG A 282 13.05 31.94 -10.01
N ALA A 283 12.60 33.21 -10.03
CA ALA A 283 12.65 34.05 -11.22
C ALA A 283 14.10 34.33 -11.67
N LEU A 284 15.01 34.64 -10.74
CA LEU A 284 16.43 34.84 -11.05
C LEU A 284 17.10 33.57 -11.58
N ALA A 285 16.81 32.41 -10.97
CA ALA A 285 17.36 31.14 -11.41
C ALA A 285 16.95 30.84 -12.87
N ARG A 286 15.69 31.09 -13.25
CA ARG A 286 15.18 30.90 -14.62
C ARG A 286 15.85 31.79 -15.66
N THR A 287 16.36 32.95 -15.26
CA THR A 287 16.95 33.94 -16.18
C THR A 287 18.47 34.01 -16.08
N GLY A 288 19.11 33.04 -15.43
CA GLY A 288 20.56 33.04 -15.22
C GLY A 288 21.06 34.29 -14.49
N GLY A 289 20.27 34.84 -13.55
CA GLY A 289 20.61 36.04 -12.79
C GLY A 289 20.26 37.37 -13.47
N ASN A 290 19.70 37.38 -14.68
CA ASN A 290 19.27 38.62 -15.33
C ASN A 290 18.04 39.23 -14.64
N VAL A 291 18.26 40.23 -13.79
CA VAL A 291 17.21 40.91 -13.00
C VAL A 291 16.12 41.54 -13.88
N SER A 292 16.48 42.19 -15.00
CA SER A 292 15.51 42.82 -15.89
C SER A 292 14.59 41.80 -16.54
N ALA A 293 15.13 40.65 -16.94
CA ALA A 293 14.35 39.54 -17.46
C ALA A 293 13.47 38.91 -16.36
N ALA A 294 14.01 38.72 -15.15
CA ALA A 294 13.27 38.16 -14.02
C ALA A 294 12.08 39.04 -13.60
N ALA A 295 12.29 40.37 -13.51
CA ALA A 295 11.24 41.33 -13.20
C ALA A 295 10.12 41.32 -14.26
N ARG A 296 10.49 41.22 -15.55
CA ARG A 296 9.53 41.09 -16.66
C ARG A 296 8.71 39.80 -16.59
N ILE A 297 9.32 38.67 -16.22
CA ILE A 297 8.60 37.39 -16.02
C ILE A 297 7.56 37.51 -14.89
N LEU A 298 7.90 38.22 -13.82
CA LEU A 298 7.01 38.42 -12.67
C LEU A 298 5.99 39.56 -12.87
N GLY A 299 6.04 40.29 -13.99
CA GLY A 299 5.14 41.42 -14.24
C GLY A 299 5.35 42.63 -13.33
N ILE A 300 6.53 42.77 -12.72
CA ILE A 300 6.86 43.90 -11.82
C ILE A 300 7.97 44.78 -12.38
N SER A 301 8.08 46.02 -11.90
CA SER A 301 9.17 46.90 -12.28
C SER A 301 10.51 46.40 -11.72
N ARG A 302 11.61 46.66 -12.45
CA ARG A 302 12.97 46.37 -11.99
C ARG A 302 13.29 47.00 -10.63
N ALA A 303 12.81 48.21 -10.38
CA ALA A 303 12.97 48.90 -9.10
C ALA A 303 12.26 48.14 -7.96
N THR A 304 11.03 47.66 -8.20
CA THR A 304 10.27 46.85 -7.22
C THR A 304 10.98 45.53 -6.94
N PHE A 305 11.52 44.88 -7.98
CA PHE A 305 12.29 43.65 -7.83
C PHE A 305 13.50 43.85 -6.92
N HIS A 306 14.31 44.88 -7.16
CA HIS A 306 15.48 45.18 -6.31
C HIS A 306 15.09 45.52 -4.87
N ARG A 307 14.01 46.28 -4.66
CA ARG A 307 13.51 46.62 -3.32
C ARG A 307 13.14 45.36 -2.52
N LYS A 308 12.40 44.43 -3.13
CA LYS A 308 11.99 43.18 -2.47
C LYS A 308 13.14 42.18 -2.31
N LEU A 309 14.11 42.18 -3.22
CA LEU A 309 15.32 41.35 -3.09
C LEU A 309 16.26 41.86 -1.98
N GLY A 310 16.33 43.19 -1.80
CA GLY A 310 17.25 43.85 -0.86
C GLY A 310 16.81 43.83 0.61
N ALA A 311 15.53 43.60 0.92
CA ALA A 311 14.98 43.67 2.27
C ALA A 311 15.68 42.71 3.27
N LYS A 312 16.08 41.50 2.86
CA LYS A 312 16.85 40.58 3.73
C LYS A 312 18.36 40.81 3.78
N ARG A 313 18.93 41.64 2.89
CA ARG A 313 20.36 41.97 2.99
C ARG A 313 20.64 42.94 4.16
N LEU A 314 19.62 43.65 4.65
CA LEU A 314 19.72 44.50 5.84
C LEU A 314 19.41 43.76 7.16
N GLU A 315 18.61 42.69 7.14
CA GLU A 315 18.30 41.91 8.36
C GLU A 315 19.36 40.83 8.67
N ALA A 316 19.97 40.21 7.66
CA ALA A 316 21.11 39.31 7.87
C ALA A 316 22.39 40.04 8.35
N ALA A 317 22.41 41.38 8.31
CA ALA A 317 23.50 42.21 8.81
C ALA A 317 23.27 42.71 10.27
N THR A 318 22.15 42.36 10.90
CA THR A 318 21.81 42.77 12.27
C THR A 318 21.73 41.61 13.28
N GLN A 319 22.08 40.38 12.87
CA GLN A 319 22.39 39.27 13.78
C GLN A 319 23.90 38.99 13.71
N ASP A 320 24.63 39.50 14.70
CA ASP A 320 26.09 39.50 14.83
C ASP A 320 26.68 38.06 14.87
N PRO A 321 27.83 37.77 14.22
CA PRO A 321 28.44 36.46 14.20
C PRO A 321 29.53 36.35 15.30
N ALA A 322 29.16 35.96 16.52
CA ALA A 322 30.16 35.55 17.52
C ALA A 322 29.57 34.70 18.65
N ALA A 323 29.70 33.38 18.55
CA ALA A 323 29.85 32.51 19.73
C ALA A 323 30.66 31.26 19.33
N PRO A 324 31.83 31.00 19.95
CA PRO A 324 32.63 29.83 19.62
C PRO A 324 31.96 28.55 20.12
N CYS A 325 31.94 27.54 19.26
CA CYS A 325 31.56 26.17 19.59
C CYS A 325 32.43 25.65 20.75
N ARG A 326 31.84 25.52 21.95
CA ARG A 326 32.43 24.78 23.07
C ARG A 326 32.00 23.33 22.95
N ILE A 327 32.96 22.45 22.69
CA ILE A 327 32.80 21.00 22.82
C ILE A 327 32.67 20.69 24.33
N PRO A 328 31.63 19.97 24.79
CA PRO A 328 31.60 19.50 26.17
C PRO A 328 32.63 18.39 26.34
N ALA A 329 33.55 18.59 27.29
CA ALA A 329 34.42 17.54 27.78
C ALA A 329 33.58 16.43 28.44
N THR A 330 33.85 15.19 28.06
CA THR A 330 33.32 14.00 28.74
C THR A 330 33.92 13.90 30.14
N ASP A 331 33.09 14.04 31.16
CA ASP A 331 33.42 13.67 32.54
C ASP A 331 33.63 12.15 32.61
N THR A 332 34.89 11.73 32.70
CA THR A 332 35.25 10.40 33.16
C THR A 332 35.06 10.36 34.67
N ALA A 333 33.92 9.84 35.12
CA ALA A 333 33.71 9.51 36.53
C ALA A 333 34.59 8.31 36.91
N SER A 334 35.53 8.59 37.81
CA SER A 334 36.36 7.63 38.54
C SER A 334 35.49 6.68 39.38
N LEU A 335 35.71 5.37 39.23
CA LEU A 335 35.27 4.37 40.21
C LEU A 335 36.32 4.26 41.33
N PRO A 336 35.92 4.18 42.61
CA PRO A 336 36.85 3.96 43.69
C PRO A 336 37.25 2.48 43.78
N HIS A 337 38.54 2.29 44.03
CA HIS A 337 39.10 1.06 44.59
C HIS A 337 38.63 0.89 46.04
N ASP A 338 38.16 -0.31 46.36
CA ASP A 338 38.29 -1.04 47.65
C ASP A 338 38.02 -2.52 47.29
N GLY A 339 38.82 -3.54 47.61
CA GLY A 339 39.71 -3.71 48.74
C GLY A 339 39.11 -4.75 49.70
N GLY A 340 39.20 -6.05 49.36
CA GLY A 340 38.71 -7.16 50.19
C GLY A 340 38.49 -8.45 49.41
#